data_AF-A0A349YHV6-F1
#
_entry.id   AF-A0A349YHV6-F1
#
_cell.length_a   1.000
_cell.length_b   1.000
_cell.length_c   1.000
_cell.angle_alpha   90.00
_cell.angle_beta   90.00
_cell.angle_gamma   90.00
#
_symmetry.space_group_name_H-M   'P 1'
#
loop_
_entity.id
_entity.type
_entity.pdbx_description
1 polymer ?
#
loop_
_entity_poly.entity_id
_entity_poly.type
_entity_poly.pdbx_seq_one_letter_code
_entity_poly.pdbx_strand_id
1 'polypeptide(L)' 'MDENIFDKVHEVDLKKTMETSYIDYAMSVIASRALPDVRDGLKPVQRRILY' A
#
# COMPACT_ATOMS: atom_id res chain seq x y z
N MET A 1 -33.40 10.77 21.29
CA MET A 1 -32.88 11.67 20.24
C MET A 1 -31.49 11.19 19.96
N ASP A 2 -31.32 10.42 18.88
CA ASP A 2 -30.02 9.88 18.50
C ASP A 2 -29.18 11.02 17.91
N GLU A 3 -28.15 11.43 18.67
CA GLU A 3 -27.23 12.48 18.28
C GLU A 3 -26.36 11.99 17.11
N ASN A 4 -26.61 12.59 15.94
CA ASN A 4 -25.90 12.50 14.66
C ASN A 4 -24.57 11.70 14.64
N ILE A 5 -24.60 10.50 14.05
CA ILE A 5 -23.44 9.64 13.70
C ILE A 5 -22.77 10.13 12.40
N PHE A 6 -22.77 11.43 12.14
CA PHE A 6 -22.25 12.02 10.90
C PHE A 6 -21.39 13.23 11.23
N ASP A 7 -20.18 13.02 11.75
CA ASP A 7 -19.02 13.89 11.46
C ASP A 7 -17.78 13.45 12.26
N LYS A 8 -17.04 12.49 11.71
CA LYS A 8 -15.61 12.36 12.02
C LYS A 8 -14.82 12.59 10.73
N VAL A 9 -15.02 13.76 10.13
CA VAL A 9 -14.15 14.23 9.05
C VAL A 9 -12.85 14.69 9.70
N HIS A 10 -11.77 13.96 9.44
CA HIS A 10 -10.44 14.36 9.88
C HIS A 10 -9.80 15.19 8.78
N GLU A 11 -9.51 16.45 9.07
CA GLU A 11 -8.63 17.23 8.21
C GLU A 11 -7.24 16.60 8.21
N VAL A 12 -6.69 16.39 7.02
CA VAL A 12 -5.36 15.82 6.82
C VAL A 12 -4.52 16.78 6.00
N ASP A 13 -3.27 16.95 6.42
CA ASP A 13 -2.31 17.72 5.64
C ASP A 13 -2.00 16.99 4.32
N LEU A 14 -2.27 17.66 3.20
CA LEU A 14 -2.14 17.07 1.87
C LEU A 14 -0.70 16.62 1.59
N LYS A 15 0.28 17.46 1.94
CA LYS A 15 1.70 17.18 1.65
C LYS A 15 2.16 15.93 2.40
N LYS A 16 1.89 15.87 3.70
CA LYS A 16 2.23 14.71 4.56
C LYS A 16 1.52 13.45 4.09
N THR A 17 0.25 13.55 3.71
CA THR A 17 -0.54 12.40 3.23
C THR A 17 0.01 11.86 1.93
N MET A 18 0.30 12.73 0.95
CA MET A 18 0.86 12.35 -0.33
C MET A 18 2.23 11.70 -0.19
N GLU A 19 3.12 12.26 0.64
CA GLU A 19 4.43 11.67 0.91
C GLU A 19 4.31 10.26 1.51
N THR A 20 3.45 10.08 2.50
CA THR A 20 3.23 8.79 3.15
C THR A 20 2.66 7.77 2.17
N SER A 21 1.58 8.11 1.47
CA SER A 21 0.96 7.23 0.48
C SER A 21 1.90 6.87 -0.67
N TYR A 22 2.74 7.80 -1.10
CA TYR A 22 3.73 7.55 -2.13
C TYR A 22 4.78 6.55 -1.68
N ILE A 23 5.33 6.73 -0.46
CA ILE A 23 6.32 5.81 0.11
C ILE A 23 5.71 4.42 0.31
N ASP A 24 4.51 4.33 0.87
CA ASP A 24 3.82 3.05 1.11
C ASP A 24 3.60 2.28 -0.20
N TYR A 25 3.13 2.99 -1.24
CA TYR A 25 2.96 2.40 -2.56
C TYR A 25 4.29 1.97 -3.17
N ALA A 26 5.31 2.83 -3.12
CA ALA A 26 6.63 2.53 -3.68
C ALA A 26 7.23 1.29 -3.02
N MET A 27 7.18 1.21 -1.69
CA MET A 27 7.68 0.06 -0.92
C MET A 27 6.92 -1.22 -1.26
N SER A 28 5.58 -1.16 -1.35
CA SER A 28 4.74 -2.30 -1.73
C SER A 28 5.08 -2.81 -3.14
N VAL A 29 5.29 -1.90 -4.09
CA VAL A 29 5.67 -2.25 -5.47
C VAL A 29 7.05 -2.90 -5.50
N ILE A 30 8.03 -2.31 -4.81
CA ILE A 30 9.42 -2.81 -4.81
C ILE A 30 9.47 -4.22 -4.22
N ALA A 31 8.93 -4.41 -3.01
CA ALA A 31 9.07 -5.67 -2.28
C ALA A 31 8.16 -6.79 -2.82
N SER A 32 6.94 -6.44 -3.24
CA SER A 32 5.88 -7.44 -3.41
C SER A 32 5.31 -7.52 -4.82
N ARG A 33 5.91 -6.84 -5.81
CA ARG A 33 5.39 -6.86 -7.17
C ARG A 33 6.47 -6.81 -8.26
N ALA A 34 7.34 -5.81 -8.22
CA ALA A 34 8.17 -5.45 -9.36
C ALA A 34 9.49 -6.23 -9.43
N LEU A 35 10.16 -6.40 -8.29
CA LEU A 35 11.46 -7.06 -8.22
C LEU A 35 11.34 -8.57 -7.95
N PRO A 36 12.19 -9.39 -8.58
CA PRO A 36 12.28 -10.80 -8.25
C PRO A 36 13.03 -11.02 -6.93
N ASP A 37 12.72 -12.11 -6.23
CA ASP A 37 13.51 -12.53 -5.07
C ASP A 37 14.86 -13.10 -5.52
N VAL A 38 15.94 -12.79 -4.80
CA VAL A 38 17.31 -13.22 -5.16
C VAL A 38 17.50 -14.74 -5.11
N ARG A 39 16.70 -15.44 -4.30
CA ARG A 39 16.86 -16.89 -4.07
C ARG A 39 16.37 -17.71 -5.25
N ASP A 40 15.24 -17.30 -5.85
CA ASP A 40 14.56 -18.05 -6.91
C ASP A 40 14.42 -17.28 -8.23
N GLY A 41 14.72 -15.98 -8.25
CA GLY A 41 14.59 -15.14 -9.43
C GLY A 41 13.13 -14.84 -9.82
N LEU A 42 12.15 -15.20 -8.99
CA LEU A 42 10.73 -15.08 -9.33
C LEU A 42 10.06 -13.87 -8.68
N LYS A 43 9.22 -13.20 -9.47
CA LYS A 43 8.29 -12.19 -8.96
C LYS A 43 7.16 -12.86 -8.19
N PRO A 44 6.53 -12.17 -7.22
CA PRO A 44 5.47 -12.76 -6.39
C PRO A 44 4.28 -13.35 -7.17
N VAL A 45 3.91 -12.78 -8.32
CA VAL A 45 2.85 -13.34 -9.17
C VAL A 45 3.23 -14.69 -9.79
N GLN A 46 4.49 -14.85 -10.19
CA GLN A 46 4.98 -16.09 -10.81
C GLN A 46 5.02 -17.21 -9.77
N ARG A 47 5.48 -16.91 -8.55
CA ARG A 47 5.48 -17.87 -7.43
C ARG A 47 4.07 -18.39 -7.12
N ARG A 48 3.05 -17.53 -7.17
CA ARG A 48 1.62 -17.90 -6.98
C ARG A 48 0.97 -18.68 -8.14
N ILE A 49 1.60 -18.70 -9.31
CA ILE A 49 1.11 -19.52 -10.44
C ILE A 49 1.69 -20.94 -10.35
N LEU A 50 2.92 -21.07 -9.86
CA LEU A 50 3.63 -22.35 -9.76
C LEU A 50 3.23 -23.15 -8.52
N TYR A 51 2.88 -22.48 -7.43
CA TYR A 51 2.34 -23.07 -6.20
C TYR A 51 0.82 -22.97 -6.19
#